data_AF-A0A067QAJ6-F1
#
_entry.id   AF-A0A067QAJ6-F1
#
_cell.length_a   1.000
_cell.length_b   1.000
_cell.length_c   1.000
_cell.angle_alpha   90.00
_cell.angle_beta   90.00
_cell.angle_gamma   90.00
#
_symmetry.space_group_name_H-M   'P 1'
#
loop_
_entity.id
_entity.type
_entity.pdbx_description
1 polymer ?
#
loop_
_entity_poly.entity_id
_entity_poly.type
_entity_poly.pdbx_seq_one_letter_code
_entity_poly.pdbx_strand_id
1 'polypeptide(L)' 'LLSIPLELVQPIVDHLEKPSHILALALTCRSLKEILIPSVLNYREITTIWEISSLPLWERMAQNPSLAQNVRSL' A
#
# COMPACT_ATOMS: atom_id res chain seq x y z
N LEU A 1 -10.91 17.63 -8.33
CA LEU A 1 -9.69 17.04 -7.75
C LEU A 1 -8.99 16.25 -8.85
N LEU A 2 -7.66 16.30 -8.94
CA LEU A 2 -6.88 15.49 -9.88
C LEU A 2 -7.01 14.00 -9.48
N SER A 3 -7.66 13.18 -10.29
CA SER A 3 -7.65 11.72 -10.12
C SER A 3 -6.38 11.19 -10.77
N ILE A 4 -5.29 11.15 -10.00
CA ILE A 4 -4.03 10.58 -10.48
C ILE A 4 -4.13 9.05 -10.33
N PRO A 5 -3.92 8.26 -11.39
CA PRO A 5 -3.85 6.80 -11.30
C PRO A 5 -2.73 6.36 -10.36
N LEU A 6 -2.94 5.25 -9.63
CA LEU A 6 -1.92 4.68 -8.75
C LEU A 6 -0.66 4.30 -9.54
N GLU A 7 -0.83 3.84 -10.78
CA GLU A 7 0.22 3.41 -11.70
C GLU A 7 1.23 4.53 -12.00
N LEU A 8 0.80 5.80 -11.97
CA LEU A 8 1.70 6.94 -12.17
C LEU A 8 2.47 7.31 -10.90
N VAL A 9 1.93 6.95 -9.72
CA VAL A 9 2.55 7.24 -8.43
C VAL A 9 3.44 6.07 -7.98
N GLN A 10 3.18 4.87 -8.47
CA GLN A 10 3.88 3.65 -8.11
C GLN A 10 5.41 3.75 -8.28
N PRO A 11 5.97 4.28 -9.39
CA PRO A 11 7.42 4.39 -9.54
C PRO A 11 8.06 5.29 -8.48
N ILE A 12 7.37 6.36 -8.06
CA ILE A 12 7.84 7.26 -7.00
C ILE A 12 7.84 6.50 -5.66
N VAL A 13 6.76 5.77 -5.40
CA VAL A 13 6.53 5.01 -4.18
C VAL A 13 7.48 3.82 -4.05
N ASP A 14 7.93 3.24 -5.16
CA ASP A 14 8.90 2.13 -5.15
C ASP A 14 10.29 2.57 -4.66
N HIS A 15 10.62 3.86 -4.74
CA HIS A 15 11.82 4.43 -4.15
C HIS A 15 11.67 4.75 -2.64
N LEU A 16 10.48 4.58 -2.06
CA LEU A 16 10.21 4.82 -0.65
C LEU A 16 10.17 3.49 0.11
N GLU A 17 11.30 3.15 0.75
CA GLU A 17 11.43 1.91 1.51
C GLU A 17 10.60 1.91 2.80
N LYS A 18 10.62 3.02 3.55
CA LYS A 18 10.03 3.10 4.89
C LYS A 18 8.54 3.48 4.84
N PRO A 19 7.67 2.83 5.64
CA PRO A 19 6.27 3.23 5.78
C PRO A 19 6.08 4.70 6.17
N SER A 20 6.97 5.25 7.00
CA SER A 20 6.93 6.64 7.43
C SER A 20 7.06 7.64 6.28
N HIS A 21 7.88 7.33 5.26
CA HIS A 21 8.02 8.19 4.08
C HIS A 21 6.76 8.19 3.22
N ILE A 22 6.11 7.03 3.10
CA ILE A 22 4.84 6.88 2.36
C ILE A 22 3.73 7.62 3.08
N LEU A 23 3.67 7.51 4.40
CA LEU A 23 2.72 8.26 5.22
C LEU A 23 2.94 9.77 5.06
N ALA A 24 4.19 10.24 5.11
CA ALA A 24 4.49 11.65 4.90
C ALA A 24 4.00 12.14 3.52
N LEU A 25 4.23 11.36 2.46
CA LEU A 25 3.73 11.67 1.12
C LEU A 25 2.19 11.67 1.06
N ALA A 26 1.55 10.67 1.66
CA ALA A 26 0.10 10.54 1.73
C ALA A 26 -0.57 11.73 2.43
N LEU A 27 0.10 12.31 3.42
CA LEU A 27 -0.44 13.45 4.19
C LEU A 27 -0.27 14.80 3.49
N THR A 28 0.42 14.88 2.36
CA THR A 28 0.58 16.14 1.61
C THR A 28 -0.73 16.61 0.96
N CYS A 29 -1.59 15.71 0.50
CA CYS A 29 -2.90 16.06 -0.05
C CYS A 29 -3.93 14.93 0.07
N ARG A 30 -5.22 15.30 -0.05
CA ARG A 30 -6.33 14.33 0.07
C ARG A 30 -6.26 13.22 -0.98
N SER A 31 -5.96 13.54 -2.24
CA SER A 31 -5.88 12.53 -3.31
C SER A 31 -4.81 11.47 -3.01
N LEU A 32 -3.62 11.90 -2.55
CA LEU A 32 -2.54 10.97 -2.21
C LEU A 32 -2.89 10.15 -0.97
N LYS A 33 -3.56 10.74 0.02
CA LYS A 33 -4.07 10.00 1.17
C LYS A 33 -4.98 8.84 0.76
N GLU A 34 -5.94 9.12 -0.13
CA GLU A 34 -6.95 8.16 -0.59
C GLU A 34 -6.34 7.03 -1.43
N ILE A 35 -5.21 7.28 -2.11
CA ILE A 35 -4.54 6.29 -2.95
C ILE A 35 -3.49 5.50 -2.17
N LEU A 36 -2.60 6.19 -1.46
CA LEU A 36 -1.39 5.60 -0.87
C LEU A 36 -1.69 4.82 0.40
N ILE A 37 -2.60 5.28 1.26
CA ILE A 37 -2.88 4.56 2.51
C ILE A 37 -3.46 3.18 2.24
N PRO A 38 -4.60 3.05 1.54
CA PRO A 38 -5.23 1.75 1.38
C PRO A 38 -4.48 0.84 0.41
N SER A 39 -3.69 1.34 -0.53
CA SER A 39 -3.06 0.51 -1.57
C SER A 39 -1.59 0.20 -1.30
N VAL A 40 -0.87 1.09 -0.62
CA VAL A 40 0.58 1.00 -0.44
C VAL A 40 0.96 0.89 1.03
N LEU A 41 0.59 1.86 1.86
CA LEU A 41 1.03 1.96 3.25
C LEU A 41 0.63 0.73 4.05
N ASN A 42 -0.63 0.33 3.96
CA ASN A 42 -1.18 -0.83 4.67
C ASN A 42 -0.58 -2.16 4.22
N TYR A 43 0.04 -2.18 3.04
CA TYR A 43 0.65 -3.37 2.46
C TYR A 43 2.17 -3.33 2.49
N ARG A 44 2.80 -2.25 3.00
CA ARG A 44 4.26 -2.11 2.96
C ARG A 44 4.95 -3.10 3.90
N GLU A 45 4.41 -3.21 5.11
CA GLU A 45 4.83 -4.15 6.14
C GLU A 45 3.59 -4.89 6.64
N ILE A 46 3.53 -6.20 6.41
CA ILE A 46 2.43 -7.04 6.86
C ILE A 46 2.86 -7.73 8.14
N THR A 47 2.32 -7.30 9.28
CA THR A 47 2.49 -8.00 10.55
C THR A 47 1.20 -8.73 10.88
N THR A 48 1.11 -10.01 10.55
CA THR A 48 -0.04 -10.84 10.90
C THR A 48 0.40 -12.13 11.59
N ILE A 49 -0.43 -12.61 12.51
CA ILE A 49 -0.26 -13.91 13.13
C ILE A 49 -0.79 -14.95 12.14
N TRP A 50 -0.10 -16.09 11.99
CA TRP A 50 -0.52 -17.19 11.10
C TRP A 50 -1.77 -17.88 11.65
N GLU A 51 -2.92 -17.24 11.48
CA GLU A 51 -4.22 -17.66 11.95
C GLU A 51 -5.27 -17.52 10.85
N ILE A 52 -6.38 -18.25 10.99
CA ILE A 52 -7.54 -18.19 10.08
C ILE A 52 -8.06 -16.75 9.92
N SER A 53 -7.91 -15.91 10.95
CA SER A 53 -8.25 -14.49 10.94
C SER A 53 -7.50 -13.68 9.88
N SER A 54 -6.32 -14.13 9.45
CA SER A 54 -5.51 -13.47 8.40
C SER A 54 -5.87 -13.89 6.97
N LEU A 55 -6.63 -14.97 6.77
CA LEU A 55 -7.00 -15.48 5.43
C LEU A 55 -7.61 -14.41 4.50
N PRO A 56 -8.53 -13.53 4.96
CA PRO A 56 -9.12 -12.52 4.09
C PRO A 56 -8.08 -11.53 3.53
N LEU A 57 -7.00 -11.25 4.26
CA LEU A 57 -5.91 -10.41 3.77
C LEU A 57 -5.19 -11.10 2.60
N TRP A 58 -4.82 -12.37 2.79
CA TRP A 58 -4.12 -13.16 1.78
C TRP A 58 -4.98 -13.37 0.52
N GLU A 59 -6.27 -13.68 0.69
CA GLU A 59 -7.22 -13.80 -0.42
C GLU A 59 -7.34 -12.48 -1.20
N ARG A 60 -7.42 -11.35 -0.49
CA ARG A 60 -7.49 -10.03 -1.12
C ARG A 60 -6.24 -9.71 -1.93
N MET A 61 -5.06 -10.04 -1.41
CA MET A 61 -3.80 -9.85 -2.14
C MET A 61 -3.69 -10.79 -3.34
N ALA A 62 -4.14 -12.04 -3.22
CA ALA A 62 -4.17 -12.99 -4.33
C ALA A 62 -5.08 -12.51 -5.47
N GLN A 63 -6.20 -11.87 -5.15
CA GLN A 63 -7.12 -11.28 -6.12
C GLN A 63 -6.62 -9.96 -6.73
N ASN A 64 -5.72 -9.25 -6.04
CA ASN A 64 -5.22 -7.94 -6.45
C ASN A 64 -3.69 -7.90 -6.40
N PRO A 65 -3.01 -8.38 -7.47
CA PRO A 65 -1.55 -8.44 -7.51
C PRO A 65 -0.85 -7.10 -7.27
N SER A 66 -1.50 -5.98 -7.61
CA SER A 66 -1.00 -4.63 -7.35
C SER A 66 -0.87 -4.29 -5.86
N LEU A 67 -1.61 -4.96 -4.97
CA LEU A 67 -1.44 -4.81 -3.52
C LEU A 67 -0.23 -5.61 -3.03
N ALA A 68 -0.07 -6.83 -3.55
CA ALA A 68 1.06 -7.69 -3.21
C ALA A 68 2.41 -7.08 -3.63
N GLN A 69 2.45 -6.33 -4.74
CA GLN A 69 3.67 -5.64 -5.21
C GLN A 69 4.20 -4.61 -4.20
N ASN A 70 3.34 -4.12 -3.30
CA ASN A 70 3.68 -3.11 -2.32
C ASN A 70 4.34 -3.68 -1.06
N VAL A 71 4.30 -5.00 -0.87
CA VAL A 71 4.95 -5.68 0.26
C VAL A 71 6.47 -5.56 0.17
N ARG A 72 7.08 -5.18 1.29
CA ARG A 72 8.54 -5.16 1.48
C ARG A 72 8.98 -5.99 2.69
N SER A 73 8.11 -6.18 3.68
CA SER A 73 8.33 -7.10 4.80
C SER A 73 7.04 -7.86 5.16
N LEU A 74 7.21 -9.12 5.56
CA LEU A 74 6.18 -10.01 6.10
C LEU A 74 6.54 -10.42 7.54
#